data_AF-A0A6A4GKW9-F1
#
_entry.id   AF-A0A6A4GKW9-F1
#
_cell.length_a   1.000
_cell.length_b   1.000
_cell.length_c   1.000
_cell.angle_alpha   90.00
_cell.angle_beta   90.00
_cell.angle_gamma   90.00
#
_symmetry.space_group_name_H-M   'P 1'
#
loop_
_entity.id
_entity.type
_entity.pdbx_description
1 polymer ?
#
loop_
_entity_poly.entity_id
_entity_poly.type
_entity_poly.pdbx_seq_one_letter_code
_entity_poly.pdbx_strand_id
1 'polypeptide(L)'
;MAPRISIAFTALAALARVVIAQGQLESCGSSLYYPSQYTCFDDDFLCPIVNDEIYIRCGDACYSTSQYSCSDDTLEVYPQNGPETLEACGDAQFYPSQYICLDGNFLCPFMNGDSTLRCGNACYLIDQYSCTNDALIPVTVPPSAPCVPEFGSSELCNDEGCFQLNCCPGLFSIADHCRSPCQLENEQNPGSCTTTTTIAQATAS
;
A
#
# COMPACT_ATOMS: atom_id res chain seq x y z
N MET A 1 -52.78 -42.99 -23.41
CA MET A 1 -51.63 -43.45 -22.59
C MET A 1 -50.52 -42.44 -22.79
N ALA A 2 -50.15 -41.69 -21.76
CA ALA A 2 -49.11 -40.67 -21.81
C ALA A 2 -48.05 -40.98 -20.73
N PRO A 3 -46.76 -40.79 -21.05
CA PRO A 3 -45.82 -40.25 -20.06
C PRO A 3 -44.96 -39.14 -20.70
N ARG A 4 -45.03 -37.92 -20.15
CA ARG A 4 -44.11 -37.34 -19.15
C ARG A 4 -42.76 -36.91 -19.72
N ILE A 5 -42.75 -35.64 -20.08
CA ILE A 5 -41.61 -34.77 -20.35
C ILE A 5 -40.77 -34.64 -19.08
N SER A 6 -39.47 -34.90 -19.18
CA SER A 6 -38.48 -34.54 -18.16
C SER A 6 -37.48 -33.57 -18.76
N ILE A 7 -37.68 -32.27 -18.50
CA ILE A 7 -36.71 -31.22 -18.81
C ILE A 7 -35.75 -31.16 -17.62
N ALA A 8 -34.51 -31.59 -17.84
CA ALA A 8 -33.43 -31.38 -16.87
C ALA A 8 -32.84 -29.98 -17.11
N PHE A 9 -33.19 -29.03 -16.23
CA PHE A 9 -32.50 -27.74 -16.13
C PHE A 9 -31.18 -27.94 -15.38
N THR A 10 -30.08 -28.14 -16.09
CA THR A 10 -28.73 -27.99 -15.53
C THR A 10 -28.29 -26.54 -15.71
N ALA A 11 -28.63 -25.68 -14.75
CA ALA A 11 -27.97 -24.38 -14.60
C ALA A 11 -26.68 -24.59 -13.81
N LEU A 12 -25.55 -24.75 -14.51
CA LEU A 12 -24.24 -24.61 -13.88
C LEU A 12 -24.02 -23.12 -13.60
N ALA A 13 -24.18 -22.73 -12.34
CA ALA A 13 -23.73 -21.44 -11.85
C ALA A 13 -22.20 -21.40 -11.89
N ALA A 14 -21.66 -20.64 -12.85
CA ALA A 14 -20.25 -20.28 -12.86
C ALA A 14 -20.02 -19.26 -11.72
N LEU A 15 -19.58 -19.77 -10.56
CA LEU A 15 -19.06 -18.94 -9.48
C LEU A 15 -17.70 -18.38 -9.92
N ALA A 16 -17.71 -17.18 -10.50
CA ALA A 16 -16.52 -16.38 -10.66
C ALA A 16 -16.01 -15.99 -9.26
N ARG A 17 -14.93 -16.64 -8.82
CA ARG A 17 -14.20 -16.21 -7.63
C ARG A 17 -13.51 -14.89 -7.96
N VAL A 18 -14.04 -13.79 -7.42
CA VAL A 18 -13.31 -12.53 -7.36
C VAL A 18 -12.19 -12.74 -6.36
N VAL A 19 -10.96 -12.92 -6.85
CA VAL A 19 -9.77 -12.87 -6.01
C VAL A 19 -9.53 -11.39 -5.73
N ILE A 20 -9.93 -10.96 -4.53
CA ILE A 20 -9.53 -9.65 -4.01
C ILE A 20 -8.03 -9.77 -3.74
N ALA A 21 -7.23 -9.02 -4.49
CA ALA A 21 -5.80 -8.88 -4.23
C ALA A 21 -5.62 -8.10 -2.92
N GLN A 22 -5.78 -8.78 -1.79
CA GLN A 22 -5.18 -8.35 -0.54
C GLN A 22 -3.68 -8.57 -0.69
N GLY A 23 -2.88 -7.55 -0.36
CA GLY A 23 -1.43 -7.54 -0.61
C GLY A 23 -0.81 -8.89 -0.29
N GLN A 24 -0.13 -9.48 -1.27
CA GLN A 24 0.43 -10.81 -1.14
C GLN A 24 1.47 -10.80 -0.02
N LEU A 25 1.26 -11.64 0.99
CA LEU A 25 2.25 -11.89 2.03
C LEU A 25 3.46 -12.58 1.39
N GLU A 26 4.62 -11.96 1.54
CA GLU A 26 5.90 -12.49 1.07
C GLU A 26 6.72 -12.98 2.27
N SER A 27 7.71 -13.83 2.01
CA SER A 27 8.59 -14.40 3.04
C SER A 27 9.92 -13.66 3.07
N CYS A 28 10.37 -13.28 4.27
CA CYS A 28 11.71 -12.78 4.54
C CYS A 28 12.29 -13.61 5.69
N GLY A 29 13.16 -14.56 5.34
CA GLY A 29 13.73 -15.52 6.27
C GLY A 29 12.64 -16.39 6.89
N SER A 30 12.45 -16.25 8.21
CA SER A 30 11.42 -16.96 8.96
C SER A 30 10.12 -16.17 9.16
N SER A 31 10.06 -14.92 8.67
CA SER A 31 8.94 -14.00 8.88
C SER A 31 8.14 -13.80 7.59
N LEU A 32 6.81 -13.67 7.74
CA LEU A 32 5.95 -13.20 6.65
C LEU A 32 5.74 -11.69 6.80
N TYR A 33 5.75 -10.97 5.68
CA TYR A 33 5.59 -9.52 5.66
C TYR A 33 4.73 -9.05 4.49
N TYR A 34 4.18 -7.84 4.63
CA TYR A 34 3.55 -7.14 3.53
C TYR A 34 4.59 -6.26 2.83
N PRO A 35 4.84 -6.45 1.52
CA PRO A 35 5.77 -5.60 0.78
C PRO A 35 5.43 -4.11 0.86
N SER A 36 4.13 -3.77 1.03
CA SER A 36 3.65 -2.40 1.24
C SER A 36 4.06 -1.76 2.56
N GLN A 37 4.57 -2.54 3.52
CA GLN A 37 4.92 -2.06 4.86
C GLN A 37 6.39 -2.32 5.22
N TYR A 38 7.04 -3.28 4.56
CA TYR A 38 8.43 -3.62 4.82
C TYR A 38 9.16 -3.97 3.53
N THR A 39 10.46 -3.73 3.53
CA THR A 39 11.41 -4.21 2.53
C THR A 39 12.27 -5.31 3.17
N CYS A 40 12.40 -6.44 2.48
CA CYS A 40 13.29 -7.53 2.88
C CYS A 40 14.67 -7.31 2.27
N PHE A 41 15.70 -7.38 3.10
CA PHE A 41 17.11 -7.29 2.74
C PHE A 41 17.81 -8.60 3.14
N ASP A 42 18.73 -9.05 2.29
CA ASP A 42 19.59 -10.22 2.52
C ASP A 42 18.83 -11.49 2.94
N ASP A 43 17.60 -11.66 2.44
CA ASP A 43 16.70 -12.76 2.73
C ASP A 43 16.31 -12.97 4.20
N ASP A 44 16.71 -12.12 5.16
CA ASP A 44 16.38 -12.30 6.58
C ASP A 44 16.16 -11.01 7.40
N PHE A 45 16.33 -9.84 6.80
CA PHE A 45 16.28 -8.56 7.52
C PHE A 45 15.16 -7.67 6.98
N LEU A 46 14.22 -7.29 7.85
CA LEU A 46 13.07 -6.45 7.47
C LEU A 46 13.28 -5.00 7.91
N CYS A 47 13.23 -4.08 6.94
CA CYS A 47 13.14 -2.64 7.23
C CYS A 47 11.75 -2.08 6.93
N PRO A 48 11.20 -1.23 7.82
CA PRO A 48 9.88 -0.68 7.64
C PRO A 48 9.84 0.39 6.54
N ILE A 49 8.67 0.56 5.95
CA ILE A 49 8.33 1.71 5.11
C ILE A 49 7.50 2.66 5.99
N VAL A 50 8.01 3.87 6.21
CA VAL A 50 7.40 4.85 7.13
C VAL A 50 7.15 6.14 6.38
N ASN A 51 5.88 6.59 6.33
CA ASN A 51 5.47 7.77 5.56
C ASN A 51 5.94 7.72 4.09
N ASP A 52 5.77 6.56 3.44
CA ASP A 52 6.21 6.28 2.07
C ASP A 52 7.74 6.36 1.85
N GLU A 53 8.53 6.60 2.91
CA GLU A 53 9.99 6.51 2.88
C GLU A 53 10.42 5.08 3.21
N ILE A 54 11.19 4.48 2.30
CA ILE A 54 11.77 3.16 2.48
C ILE A 54 13.00 3.29 3.37
N TYR A 55 12.98 2.61 4.52
CA TYR A 55 14.18 2.51 5.33
C TYR A 55 15.08 1.41 4.78
N ILE A 56 16.38 1.66 4.76
CA ILE A 56 17.39 0.76 4.21
C ILE A 56 18.22 0.18 5.34
N ARG A 57 18.71 -1.04 5.15
CA ARG A 57 19.64 -1.69 6.07
C ARG A 57 21.02 -0.99 6.05
N CYS A 58 21.58 -0.77 7.23
CA CYS A 58 22.99 -0.46 7.46
C CYS A 58 23.47 -1.27 8.67
N GLY A 59 24.31 -2.27 8.46
CA GLY A 59 24.64 -3.25 9.49
C GLY A 59 23.38 -3.91 10.07
N ASP A 60 23.14 -3.69 11.36
CA ASP A 60 21.98 -4.25 12.10
C ASP A 60 20.82 -3.26 12.29
N ALA A 61 20.86 -2.09 11.62
CA ALA A 61 19.88 -1.04 11.76
C ALA A 61 19.19 -0.71 10.43
N CYS A 62 17.97 -0.18 10.54
CA CYS A 62 17.26 0.43 9.41
C CYS A 62 17.36 1.95 9.53
N TYR A 63 17.66 2.63 8.43
CA TYR A 63 17.81 4.08 8.41
C TYR A 63 17.12 4.73 7.22
N SER A 64 16.82 6.02 7.40
CA SER A 64 16.25 6.90 6.40
C SER A 64 17.40 7.61 5.68
N THR A 65 17.48 7.46 4.36
CA THR A 65 18.54 8.07 3.52
C THR A 65 18.45 9.59 3.47
N SER A 66 17.30 10.17 3.82
CA SER A 66 17.16 11.61 3.95
C SER A 66 17.89 12.18 5.17
N GLN A 67 18.23 11.34 6.17
CA GLN A 67 18.81 11.78 7.43
C GLN A 67 20.18 11.18 7.73
N TYR A 68 20.47 9.98 7.22
CA TYR A 68 21.70 9.25 7.50
C TYR A 68 22.28 8.68 6.20
N SER A 69 23.60 8.46 6.20
CA SER A 69 24.31 7.64 5.22
C SER A 69 24.84 6.39 5.91
N CYS A 70 25.14 5.35 5.12
CA CYS A 70 25.77 4.13 5.60
C CYS A 70 27.14 3.99 4.97
N SER A 71 28.19 3.96 5.78
CA SER A 71 29.57 3.71 5.35
C SER A 71 30.15 2.58 6.19
N ASP A 72 30.63 1.51 5.56
CA ASP A 72 31.20 0.33 6.25
C ASP A 72 30.33 -0.18 7.41
N ASP A 73 29.05 -0.44 7.14
CA ASP A 73 28.02 -0.86 8.13
C ASP A 73 27.83 0.12 9.31
N THR A 74 28.35 1.35 9.19
CA THR A 74 28.26 2.39 10.21
C THR A 74 27.35 3.51 9.72
N LEU A 75 26.36 3.82 10.55
CA LEU A 75 25.46 4.95 10.32
C LEU A 75 26.18 6.27 10.59
N GLU A 76 26.23 7.12 9.58
CA GLU A 76 26.73 8.49 9.68
C GLU A 76 25.59 9.48 9.46
N VAL A 77 25.66 10.64 10.12
CA VAL A 77 24.65 11.68 9.96
C VAL A 77 24.86 12.35 8.61
N TYR A 78 23.82 12.37 7.78
CA TYR A 78 23.88 13.04 6.49
C TYR A 78 23.92 14.57 6.69
N PRO A 79 24.94 15.28 6.19
CA PRO A 79 25.05 16.71 6.40
C PRO A 79 24.02 17.45 5.53
N GLN A 80 22.90 17.84 6.14
CA GLN A 80 21.78 18.56 5.49
C GLN A 80 22.19 19.87 4.78
N ASN A 81 23.34 20.44 5.13
CA ASN A 81 23.87 21.68 4.54
C ASN A 81 25.26 21.50 3.92
N GLY A 82 25.71 20.25 3.75
CA GLY A 82 26.97 19.91 3.12
C GLY A 82 26.84 19.84 1.60
N PRO A 83 27.96 19.90 0.85
CA PRO A 83 27.95 19.46 -0.53
C PRO A 83 27.55 17.98 -0.55
N GLU A 84 26.69 17.61 -1.49
CA GLU A 84 26.30 16.21 -1.68
C GLU A 84 27.56 15.36 -1.96
N THR A 85 27.69 14.27 -1.22
CA THR A 85 28.81 13.32 -1.36
C THR A 85 28.40 12.17 -2.26
N LEU A 86 29.38 11.64 -3.01
CA LEU A 86 29.21 10.39 -3.73
C LEU A 86 29.36 9.24 -2.74
N GLU A 87 28.34 8.39 -2.69
CA GLU A 87 28.33 7.18 -1.87
C GLU A 87 28.60 5.95 -2.76
N ALA A 88 29.11 4.88 -2.15
CA ALA A 88 29.38 3.62 -2.85
C ALA A 88 28.15 2.70 -2.84
N CYS A 89 27.87 2.05 -3.98
CA CYS A 89 26.91 0.96 -4.10
C CYS A 89 27.53 -0.13 -4.97
N GLY A 90 28.06 -1.19 -4.35
CA GLY A 90 28.93 -2.15 -5.01
C GLY A 90 30.14 -1.44 -5.64
N ASP A 91 30.29 -1.61 -6.96
CA ASP A 91 31.38 -0.99 -7.73
C ASP A 91 31.04 0.42 -8.28
N ALA A 92 29.82 0.91 -8.03
CA ALA A 92 29.35 2.19 -8.54
C ALA A 92 29.38 3.29 -7.46
N GLN A 93 29.56 4.53 -7.90
CA GLN A 93 29.36 5.72 -7.08
C GLN A 93 28.05 6.41 -7.46
N PHE A 94 27.28 6.87 -6.49
CA PHE A 94 25.98 7.50 -6.72
C PHE A 94 25.72 8.69 -5.80
N TYR A 95 24.77 9.50 -6.22
CA TYR A 95 24.25 10.62 -5.44
C TYR A 95 23.00 10.15 -4.68
N PRO A 96 22.99 10.18 -3.33
CA PRO A 96 21.85 9.73 -2.53
C PRO A 96 20.55 10.50 -2.80
N SER A 97 20.62 11.71 -3.39
CA SER A 97 19.43 12.45 -3.83
C SER A 97 18.79 11.91 -5.11
N GLN A 98 19.50 11.09 -5.88
CA GLN A 98 19.09 10.62 -7.21
C GLN A 98 18.93 9.10 -7.28
N TYR A 99 19.59 8.36 -6.40
CA TYR A 99 19.51 6.91 -6.35
C TYR A 99 19.47 6.39 -4.93
N ILE A 100 18.88 5.21 -4.79
CA ILE A 100 18.88 4.39 -3.60
C ILE A 100 19.73 3.13 -3.88
N CYS A 101 20.62 2.78 -2.96
CA CYS A 101 21.38 1.54 -3.03
C CYS A 101 20.64 0.44 -2.26
N LEU A 102 20.31 -0.65 -2.95
CA LEU A 102 19.62 -1.80 -2.40
C LEU A 102 20.55 -3.02 -2.44
N ASP A 103 20.47 -3.88 -1.42
CA ASP A 103 21.27 -5.11 -1.28
C ASP A 103 22.79 -4.90 -1.45
N GLY A 104 23.28 -3.71 -1.11
CA GLY A 104 24.69 -3.33 -1.17
C GLY A 104 25.30 -3.20 -2.57
N ASN A 105 24.58 -3.54 -3.65
CA ASN A 105 25.13 -3.53 -5.01
C ASN A 105 24.13 -3.21 -6.13
N PHE A 106 22.88 -2.90 -5.80
CA PHE A 106 21.83 -2.64 -6.79
C PHE A 106 21.33 -1.19 -6.69
N LEU A 107 21.63 -0.39 -7.72
CA LEU A 107 21.20 1.01 -7.77
C LEU A 107 19.82 1.16 -8.39
N CYS A 108 18.92 1.79 -7.64
CA CYS A 108 17.59 2.15 -8.10
C CYS A 108 17.43 3.67 -8.14
N PRO A 109 16.89 4.26 -9.23
CA PRO A 109 16.68 5.70 -9.30
C PRO A 109 15.45 6.12 -8.49
N PHE A 110 15.44 7.34 -7.97
CA PHE A 110 14.17 7.93 -7.52
C PHE A 110 13.29 8.23 -8.76
N MET A 111 12.02 7.84 -8.70
CA MET A 111 11.04 8.10 -9.77
C MET A 111 9.93 8.98 -9.23
N ASN A 112 9.70 10.13 -9.86
CA ASN A 112 8.72 11.14 -9.42
C ASN A 112 8.94 11.71 -8.00
N GLY A 113 10.16 11.59 -7.46
CA GLY A 113 10.49 12.00 -6.10
C GLY A 113 10.42 10.86 -5.08
N ASP A 114 9.90 9.70 -5.47
CA ASP A 114 9.74 8.54 -4.61
C ASP A 114 10.88 7.54 -4.82
N SER A 115 11.34 6.93 -3.72
CA SER A 115 12.31 5.85 -3.75
C SER A 115 11.70 4.62 -4.40
N THR A 116 12.49 3.95 -5.26
CA THR A 116 12.05 2.75 -5.96
C THR A 116 12.64 1.51 -5.31
N LEU A 117 11.90 0.40 -5.38
CA LEU A 117 12.31 -0.90 -4.85
C LEU A 117 12.83 -1.83 -5.94
N ARG A 118 13.62 -2.81 -5.53
CA ARG A 118 14.12 -3.86 -6.41
C ARG A 118 13.11 -5.00 -6.54
N CYS A 119 12.90 -5.44 -7.77
CA CYS A 119 12.25 -6.72 -8.09
C CYS A 119 13.07 -7.44 -9.16
N GLY A 120 13.77 -8.52 -8.77
CA GLY A 120 14.74 -9.17 -9.64
C GLY A 120 15.82 -8.18 -10.14
N ASN A 121 15.76 -7.84 -11.43
CA ASN A 121 16.68 -6.89 -12.08
C ASN A 121 16.04 -5.54 -12.44
N ALA A 122 14.84 -5.25 -11.93
CA ALA A 122 14.11 -4.03 -12.22
C ALA A 122 13.89 -3.19 -10.95
N CYS A 123 13.77 -1.88 -11.14
CA CYS A 123 13.30 -0.96 -10.10
C CYS A 123 11.83 -0.63 -10.34
N TYR A 124 11.03 -0.55 -9.29
CA TYR A 124 9.60 -0.26 -9.38
C TYR A 124 9.12 0.67 -8.26
N LEU A 125 8.02 1.39 -8.54
CA LEU A 125 7.30 2.15 -7.53
C LEU A 125 6.22 1.28 -6.90
N ILE A 126 6.16 1.30 -5.57
CA ILE A 126 5.29 0.42 -4.79
C ILE A 126 3.79 0.70 -4.97
N ASP A 127 3.44 1.92 -5.34
CA ASP A 127 2.07 2.35 -5.66
C ASP A 127 1.59 1.83 -7.03
N GLN A 128 2.52 1.46 -7.92
CA GLN A 128 2.23 1.04 -9.29
C GLN A 128 2.43 -0.46 -9.51
N TYR A 129 3.37 -1.09 -8.79
CA TYR A 129 3.71 -2.50 -8.96
C TYR A 129 3.99 -3.18 -7.62
N SER A 130 3.72 -4.48 -7.56
CA SER A 130 4.17 -5.38 -6.50
C SER A 130 5.17 -6.37 -7.07
N CYS A 131 6.16 -6.77 -6.28
CA CYS A 131 7.10 -7.83 -6.66
C CYS A 131 6.65 -9.18 -6.10
N THR A 132 6.52 -10.18 -6.97
CA THR A 132 6.20 -11.55 -6.58
C THR A 132 7.02 -12.51 -7.43
N ASN A 133 7.83 -13.36 -6.79
CA ASN A 133 8.75 -14.29 -7.48
C ASN A 133 9.59 -13.60 -8.56
N ASP A 134 10.23 -12.47 -8.21
CA ASP A 134 11.01 -11.62 -9.12
C ASP A 134 10.25 -11.06 -10.34
N ALA A 135 8.91 -11.17 -10.35
CA ALA A 135 8.06 -10.63 -11.39
C ALA A 135 7.28 -9.42 -10.87
N LEU A 136 7.32 -8.34 -11.65
CA LEU A 136 6.48 -7.17 -11.43
C LEU A 136 5.04 -7.48 -11.82
N ILE A 137 4.14 -7.34 -10.85
CA ILE A 137 2.70 -7.42 -11.03
C ILE A 137 2.17 -6.00 -10.87
N PRO A 138 1.48 -5.42 -11.87
CA PRO A 138 0.86 -4.12 -11.70
C PRO A 138 -0.09 -4.15 -10.51
N VAL A 139 0.04 -3.17 -9.61
CA VAL A 139 -0.98 -2.91 -8.60
C VAL A 139 -2.18 -2.41 -9.37
N THR A 140 -3.12 -3.31 -9.67
CA THR A 140 -4.44 -2.88 -10.12
C THR A 140 -5.07 -2.21 -8.92
N VAL A 141 -4.96 -0.88 -8.84
CA VAL A 141 -5.86 -0.09 -8.00
C VAL A 141 -7.25 -0.54 -8.44
N PRO A 142 -8.03 -1.24 -7.60
CA PRO A 142 -9.39 -1.59 -7.95
C PRO A 142 -10.05 -0.28 -8.36
N PRO A 143 -10.76 -0.20 -9.51
CA PRO A 143 -11.42 1.03 -9.93
C PRO A 143 -12.18 1.52 -8.73
N SER A 144 -11.71 2.63 -8.13
CA SER A 144 -12.04 3.14 -6.79
C SER A 144 -13.16 2.31 -6.18
N ALA A 145 -12.80 1.26 -5.41
CA ALA A 145 -13.80 0.38 -4.81
C ALA A 145 -14.92 1.30 -4.29
N PRO A 146 -16.17 1.11 -4.76
CA PRO A 146 -17.21 2.10 -4.57
C PRO A 146 -17.21 2.47 -3.11
N CYS A 147 -16.99 3.76 -2.84
CA CYS A 147 -16.85 4.22 -1.49
C CYS A 147 -18.08 3.77 -0.68
N VAL A 148 -17.86 3.33 0.55
CA VAL A 148 -18.96 2.80 1.36
C VAL A 148 -19.88 3.98 1.73
N PRO A 149 -21.16 3.98 1.32
CA PRO A 149 -22.10 5.04 1.64
C PRO A 149 -22.41 5.07 3.14
N GLU A 150 -23.11 6.09 3.63
CA GLU A 150 -23.52 6.18 5.03
C GLU A 150 -24.34 4.93 5.42
N PHE A 151 -23.96 4.26 6.51
CA PHE A 151 -24.48 2.94 6.94
C PHE A 151 -24.23 1.76 5.99
N GLY A 152 -23.41 1.94 4.96
CA GLY A 152 -22.91 0.80 4.19
C GLY A 152 -22.10 -0.11 5.11
N SER A 153 -22.33 -1.41 5.02
CA SER A 153 -21.45 -2.43 5.59
C SER A 153 -20.60 -2.99 4.45
N SER A 154 -19.28 -3.01 4.64
CA SER A 154 -18.46 -4.03 4.01
C SER A 154 -17.97 -4.91 5.15
N GLU A 155 -18.28 -6.20 5.12
CA GLU A 155 -17.81 -7.22 6.08
C GLU A 155 -16.27 -7.33 6.06
N LEU A 156 -15.58 -6.31 6.57
CA LEU A 156 -14.14 -6.26 6.74
C LEU A 156 -13.77 -6.20 8.23
N CYS A 157 -14.63 -6.78 9.08
CA CYS A 157 -14.28 -7.15 10.44
C CYS A 157 -14.14 -8.66 10.46
N ASN A 158 -12.91 -9.14 10.65
CA ASN A 158 -12.65 -10.53 11.02
C ASN A 158 -12.32 -10.59 12.54
N ASP A 159 -12.02 -11.77 13.05
CA ASP A 159 -11.67 -11.98 14.46
C ASP A 159 -10.35 -11.27 14.88
N GLU A 160 -9.64 -10.63 13.93
CA GLU A 160 -8.37 -9.92 14.15
C GLU A 160 -8.57 -8.39 14.26
N GLY A 161 -9.77 -7.88 14.00
CA GLY A 161 -10.12 -6.47 14.10
C GLY A 161 -10.88 -5.93 12.89
N CYS A 162 -11.41 -4.71 13.01
CA CYS A 162 -12.05 -4.00 11.89
C CYS A 162 -11.00 -3.14 11.18
N PHE A 163 -10.78 -3.39 9.89
CA PHE A 163 -9.92 -2.55 9.06
C PHE A 163 -10.60 -1.22 8.73
N GLN A 164 -9.82 -0.16 8.49
CA GLN A 164 -10.34 1.16 8.14
C GLN A 164 -11.14 1.11 6.82
N LEU A 165 -12.42 1.48 6.88
CA LEU A 165 -13.33 1.49 5.72
C LEU A 165 -13.00 2.65 4.79
N ASN A 166 -13.06 2.41 3.49
CA ASN A 166 -12.94 3.45 2.47
C ASN A 166 -14.28 4.19 2.28
N CYS A 167 -14.59 5.08 3.22
CA CYS A 167 -15.84 5.82 3.26
C CYS A 167 -15.94 6.88 2.16
N CYS A 168 -17.16 7.16 1.70
CA CYS A 168 -17.37 8.25 0.75
C CYS A 168 -16.93 9.61 1.32
N PRO A 169 -16.52 10.57 0.46
CA PRO A 169 -16.13 11.91 0.91
C PRO A 169 -17.16 12.52 1.87
N GLY A 170 -16.71 12.99 3.03
CA GLY A 170 -17.56 13.56 4.08
C GLY A 170 -18.04 12.57 5.15
N LEU A 171 -17.65 11.29 5.05
CA LEU A 171 -17.93 10.25 6.04
C LEU A 171 -16.63 9.75 6.69
N PHE A 172 -16.72 9.30 7.93
CA PHE A 172 -15.61 8.73 8.70
C PHE A 172 -15.89 7.25 9.01
N SER A 173 -14.83 6.44 9.01
CA SER A 173 -14.90 5.02 9.38
C SER A 173 -15.00 4.89 10.90
N ILE A 174 -16.11 4.32 11.38
CA ILE A 174 -16.33 4.04 12.80
C ILE A 174 -16.80 2.60 12.92
N ALA A 175 -15.93 1.78 13.50
CA ALA A 175 -16.09 0.33 13.55
C ALA A 175 -16.33 -0.26 12.15
N ASP A 176 -17.48 -0.89 11.94
CA ASP A 176 -17.93 -1.58 10.74
C ASP A 176 -18.76 -0.70 9.79
N HIS A 177 -18.87 0.60 10.06
CA HIS A 177 -19.69 1.52 9.27
C HIS A 177 -19.04 2.86 8.95
N CYS A 178 -19.44 3.42 7.80
CA CYS A 178 -19.18 4.82 7.46
C CYS A 178 -20.30 5.71 8.01
N ARG A 179 -19.93 6.71 8.82
CA ARG A 179 -20.87 7.64 9.46
C ARG A 179 -20.51 9.08 9.13
N SER A 180 -21.52 9.93 8.99
CA SER A 180 -21.29 11.37 8.93
C SER A 180 -20.89 11.88 10.32
N PRO A 181 -19.98 12.86 10.41
CA PRO A 181 -19.57 13.44 11.69
C PRO A 181 -20.76 14.04 12.47
N CYS A 182 -21.77 14.52 11.74
CA CYS A 182 -23.01 15.07 12.28
C CYS A 182 -23.84 14.09 13.12
N GLN A 183 -23.76 12.79 12.82
CA GLN A 183 -24.53 11.80 13.58
C GLN A 183 -23.90 11.46 14.93
N LEU A 184 -22.60 11.68 15.08
CA LEU A 184 -21.90 11.48 16.36
C LEU A 184 -22.19 12.62 17.33
N GLU A 185 -22.35 13.84 16.82
CA GLU A 185 -22.68 15.01 17.65
C GLU A 185 -24.14 15.02 18.10
N ASN A 186 -25.06 14.38 17.38
CA ASN A 186 -26.49 14.37 17.74
C ASN A 186 -26.84 13.53 18.98
N GLU A 187 -25.95 12.67 19.48
CA GLU A 187 -26.15 12.02 20.80
C GLU A 187 -25.82 12.97 21.97
N GLN A 188 -25.05 14.03 21.74
CA GLN A 188 -24.67 15.00 22.78
C GLN A 188 -25.31 16.38 22.62
N ASN A 189 -25.69 16.82 21.41
CA ASN A 189 -26.35 18.11 21.22
C ASN A 189 -27.13 18.21 19.89
N PRO A 190 -28.47 18.05 19.88
CA PRO A 190 -29.26 17.84 18.66
C PRO A 190 -29.53 19.11 17.80
N GLY A 191 -28.53 19.98 17.58
CA GLY A 191 -28.77 21.29 16.94
C GLY A 191 -27.68 21.91 16.07
N SER A 192 -26.54 21.25 15.82
CA SER A 192 -25.37 21.92 15.21
C SER A 192 -25.16 21.68 13.71
N CYS A 193 -25.72 20.63 13.11
CA CYS A 193 -25.45 20.35 11.69
C CYS A 193 -26.45 20.99 10.73
N THR A 194 -26.10 22.16 10.19
CA THR A 194 -26.70 22.73 8.98
C THR A 194 -26.00 22.15 7.74
N THR A 195 -26.59 21.13 7.12
CA THR A 195 -26.16 20.61 5.82
C THR A 195 -26.39 21.63 4.71
N THR A 196 -25.35 22.39 4.36
CA THR A 196 -25.27 23.06 3.05
C THR A 196 -24.25 22.32 2.20
N THR A 197 -24.67 21.23 1.56
CA THR A 197 -23.90 20.60 0.48
C THR A 197 -24.59 20.93 -0.83
N THR A 198 -24.08 21.95 -1.50
CA THR A 198 -24.42 22.29 -2.88
C THR A 198 -23.99 21.12 -3.76
N ILE A 199 -24.97 20.36 -4.27
CA ILE A 199 -24.73 19.35 -5.31
C ILE A 199 -24.46 20.11 -6.61
N ALA A 200 -23.19 20.26 -6.98
CA ALA A 200 -22.84 20.60 -8.35
C ALA A 200 -23.12 19.37 -9.22
N GLN A 201 -24.31 19.34 -9.85
CA GLN A 201 -24.63 18.41 -10.92
C GLN A 201 -23.71 18.71 -12.11
N ALA A 202 -22.76 17.83 -12.39
CA ALA A 202 -22.08 17.79 -13.68
C ALA A 202 -22.99 17.11 -14.70
N THR A 203 -23.76 17.91 -15.46
CA THR A 203 -24.32 17.49 -16.74
C THR A 203 -23.37 17.89 -17.87
N ALA A 204 -22.89 16.91 -18.63
CA ALA A 204 -22.35 17.06 -19.99
C ALA A 204 -22.56 15.69 -20.68
N SER A 205 -23.54 15.52 -21.57
CA SER A 205 -23.56 15.96 -23.00
C SER A 205 -22.51 15.26 -23.84
#